data_AF-A0A1C6U7F0-F1
#
_entry.id   AF-A0A1C6U7F0-F1
#
_cell.length_a   1.000
_cell.length_b   1.000
_cell.length_c   1.000
_cell.angle_alpha   90.00
_cell.angle_beta   90.00
_cell.angle_gamma   90.00
#
_symmetry.space_group_name_H-M   'P 1'
#
loop_
_entity.id
_entity.type
_entity.pdbx_description
1 polymer ?
#
loop_
_entity_poly.entity_id
_entity_poly.type
_entity_poly.pdbx_seq_one_letter_code
_entity_poly.pdbx_strand_id
1 'polypeptide(L)'
;MKTSNPVLARLGQAAERERSAGYAPTGPYGQPGHPQQYPGAPGYPAAPPTVSPMSIDDVVVKTVMLLAIVGASAAAAWVLVPDALLGAAWIGAAVVGLVLGMIISFSRMANPALVIAYAVVEGVFVGMISKFFESLYDGIVLQAVTATFGVFFLMAMLYKARVIRATPKFVRGMIAVMVGLFAVMLINLVLALFGINTGLRDGSPLAIGFSLVCIVVASLSFVLSFHEVEEGVRMGLPQRYSWTAAFGILVSLIWLYIEILRLLSYFQGDD
;
A
#
# COMPACT_ATOMS: atom_id res chain seq x y z
N MET A 1 43.69 28.08 -0.87
CA MET A 1 44.94 27.46 -0.36
C MET A 1 45.31 26.33 -1.32
N LYS A 2 46.49 26.37 -1.96
CA LYS A 2 46.89 25.32 -2.92
C LYS A 2 47.26 24.06 -2.14
N THR A 3 46.48 23.00 -2.29
CA THR A 3 46.76 21.70 -1.70
C THR A 3 47.80 20.96 -2.54
N SER A 4 48.88 20.49 -1.92
CA SER A 4 49.96 19.72 -2.57
C SER A 4 49.55 18.28 -2.89
N ASN A 5 48.31 17.89 -2.54
CA ASN A 5 47.79 16.56 -2.79
C ASN A 5 47.06 16.52 -4.15
N PRO A 6 47.60 15.81 -5.16
CA PRO A 6 47.04 15.79 -6.52
C PRO A 6 45.65 15.16 -6.58
N VAL A 7 45.28 14.32 -5.61
CA VAL A 7 43.95 13.71 -5.54
C VAL A 7 42.90 14.73 -5.06
N LEU A 8 43.24 15.52 -4.04
CA LEU A 8 42.34 16.55 -3.52
C LEU A 8 42.19 17.73 -4.50
N ALA A 9 43.25 18.04 -5.25
CA ALA A 9 43.18 19.02 -6.33
C ALA A 9 42.22 18.57 -7.45
N ARG A 10 42.23 17.28 -7.81
CA ARG A 10 41.32 16.71 -8.81
C ARG A 10 39.88 16.67 -8.33
N LEU A 11 39.64 16.37 -7.05
CA LEU A 11 38.30 16.39 -6.46
C LEU A 11 37.75 17.82 -6.34
N GLY A 12 38.60 18.79 -5.98
CA GLY A 12 38.22 20.20 -5.98
C GLY A 12 37.82 20.68 -7.38
N GLN A 13 38.63 20.38 -8.40
CA GLN A 13 38.33 20.73 -9.79
C GLN A 13 37.08 20.02 -10.34
N ALA A 14 36.81 18.79 -9.90
CA ALA A 14 35.58 18.06 -10.27
C ALA A 14 34.33 18.70 -9.64
N ALA A 15 34.40 19.05 -8.35
CA ALA A 15 33.31 19.72 -7.64
C ALA A 15 33.02 21.14 -8.18
N GLU A 16 34.05 21.84 -8.67
CA GLU A 16 33.94 23.17 -9.27
C GLU A 16 33.37 23.13 -10.69
N ARG A 17 33.61 22.04 -11.44
CA ARG A 17 32.96 21.76 -12.74
C ARG A 17 31.49 21.39 -12.58
N GLU A 18 31.13 20.63 -11.54
CA GLU A 18 29.72 20.31 -11.26
C GLU A 18 28.92 21.55 -10.83
N ARG A 19 29.53 22.48 -10.07
CA ARG A 19 28.89 23.73 -9.68
C ARG A 19 28.72 24.72 -10.85
N SER A 20 29.63 24.73 -11.81
CA SER A 20 29.54 25.62 -12.99
C SER A 20 28.65 25.06 -14.11
N ALA A 21 28.42 23.75 -14.17
CA ALA A 21 27.51 23.12 -15.14
C ALA A 21 26.00 23.34 -14.84
N GLY A 22 25.65 23.85 -13.65
CA GLY A 22 24.26 24.08 -13.23
C GLY A 22 23.75 25.52 -13.30
N TYR A 23 24.57 26.49 -13.73
CA TYR A 23 24.17 27.90 -13.80
C TYR A 23 24.70 28.55 -15.08
N ALA A 24 23.91 28.49 -16.16
CA ALA A 24 24.15 29.34 -17.31
C ALA A 24 23.70 30.79 -16.97
N PRO A 25 24.57 31.81 -17.03
CA PRO A 25 24.16 33.19 -16.84
C PRO A 25 23.38 33.65 -18.06
N THR A 26 22.16 34.13 -17.85
CA THR A 26 21.37 34.86 -18.86
C THR A 26 22.07 36.18 -19.18
N GLY A 27 22.69 36.27 -20.36
CA GLY A 27 23.29 37.50 -20.88
C GLY A 27 22.23 38.50 -21.38
N PRO A 28 22.44 39.81 -21.22
CA PRO A 28 21.52 40.85 -21.68
C PRO A 28 21.79 41.23 -23.14
N TYR A 29 20.73 41.68 -23.83
CA TYR A 29 20.64 42.19 -25.21
C TYR A 29 20.35 41.17 -26.31
N GLY A 30 19.28 41.45 -27.06
CA GLY A 30 18.64 40.52 -27.98
C GLY A 30 19.10 40.59 -29.43
N GLN A 31 18.79 39.51 -30.14
CA GLN A 31 18.51 39.45 -31.57
C GLN A 31 17.84 38.10 -31.89
N PRO A 32 16.84 38.03 -32.79
CA PRO A 32 16.26 36.77 -33.23
C PRO A 32 17.19 36.11 -34.27
N GLY A 33 18.02 35.16 -33.85
CA GLY A 33 18.94 34.40 -34.70
C GLY A 33 18.46 32.96 -34.89
N HIS A 34 18.39 32.52 -36.15
CA HIS A 34 18.06 31.17 -36.60
C HIS A 34 18.82 30.06 -35.83
N PRO A 35 18.24 28.84 -35.70
CA PRO A 35 18.92 27.72 -35.06
C PRO A 35 20.12 27.28 -35.93
N GLN A 36 21.32 27.73 -35.55
CA GLN A 36 22.57 27.23 -36.11
C GLN A 36 22.85 25.84 -35.53
N GLN A 37 22.60 24.82 -36.35
CA GLN A 37 23.02 23.45 -36.14
C GLN A 37 24.56 23.39 -36.21
N TYR A 38 25.21 23.27 -35.06
CA TYR A 38 26.64 23.00 -34.96
C TYR A 38 26.90 21.50 -35.21
N PRO A 39 27.62 21.10 -36.27
CA PRO A 39 28.00 19.72 -36.50
C PRO A 39 29.30 19.42 -35.74
N GLY A 40 29.25 18.43 -34.84
CA GLY A 40 30.44 17.81 -34.27
C GLY A 40 30.83 18.26 -32.87
N ALA A 41 30.15 17.70 -31.86
CA ALA A 41 30.71 17.56 -30.51
C ALA A 41 30.48 16.12 -30.03
N PRO A 42 31.53 15.32 -29.81
CA PRO A 42 31.38 13.93 -29.40
C PRO A 42 30.91 13.85 -27.94
N GLY A 43 29.72 13.29 -27.76
CA GLY A 43 29.33 12.52 -26.58
C GLY A 43 29.29 13.27 -25.25
N TYR A 44 28.35 14.22 -25.09
CA TYR A 44 27.78 14.41 -23.75
C TYR A 44 26.92 13.18 -23.43
N PRO A 45 27.12 12.50 -22.28
CA PRO A 45 26.15 11.51 -21.84
C PRO A 45 24.78 12.19 -21.77
N ALA A 46 23.77 11.58 -22.38
CA ALA A 46 22.39 12.03 -22.21
C ALA A 46 22.16 12.25 -20.71
N ALA A 47 21.60 13.42 -20.34
CA ALA A 47 21.25 13.70 -18.96
C ALA A 47 20.50 12.47 -18.40
N PRO A 48 20.85 11.99 -17.18
CA PRO A 48 20.16 10.84 -16.60
C PRO A 48 18.65 11.10 -16.68
N PRO A 49 17.83 10.10 -17.06
CA PRO A 49 16.39 10.30 -17.16
C PRO A 49 15.92 10.96 -15.88
N THR A 50 15.31 12.13 -16.01
CA THR A 50 14.75 12.88 -14.88
C THR A 50 13.75 11.97 -14.19
N VAL A 51 14.18 11.36 -13.08
CA VAL A 51 13.30 10.57 -12.24
C VAL A 51 12.36 11.56 -11.59
N SER A 52 11.11 11.60 -12.07
CA SER A 52 10.09 12.44 -11.48
C SER A 52 9.99 12.12 -9.98
N PRO A 53 9.97 13.14 -9.11
CA PRO A 53 9.78 12.91 -7.68
C PRO A 53 8.37 12.38 -7.43
N MET A 54 8.24 11.57 -6.38
CA MET A 54 6.96 11.09 -5.87
C MET A 54 6.10 12.27 -5.42
N SER A 55 4.82 12.27 -5.82
CA SER A 55 3.82 13.25 -5.38
C SER A 55 2.65 12.55 -4.70
N ILE A 56 1.94 13.27 -3.83
CA ILE A 56 0.73 12.77 -3.16
C ILE A 56 -0.35 12.48 -4.21
N ASP A 57 -0.52 13.37 -5.19
CA ASP A 57 -1.53 13.22 -6.24
C ASP A 57 -1.35 11.92 -7.02
N ASP A 58 -0.10 11.56 -7.32
CA ASP A 58 0.23 10.32 -8.02
C ASP A 58 -0.10 9.07 -7.19
N VAL A 59 0.13 9.13 -5.86
CA VAL A 59 -0.29 8.05 -4.94
C VAL A 59 -1.81 7.93 -4.90
N VAL A 60 -2.54 9.04 -4.84
CA VAL A 60 -4.00 9.05 -4.80
C VAL A 60 -4.57 8.42 -6.07
N VAL A 61 -4.10 8.85 -7.24
CA VAL A 61 -4.53 8.29 -8.54
C VAL A 61 -4.26 6.79 -8.61
N LYS A 62 -3.08 6.34 -8.18
CA LYS A 62 -2.73 4.91 -8.16
C LYS A 62 -3.57 4.12 -7.15
N THR A 63 -3.87 4.69 -6.00
CA THR A 63 -4.74 4.06 -5.01
C THR A 63 -6.14 3.86 -5.58
N VAL A 64 -6.72 4.90 -6.20
CA VAL A 64 -8.04 4.81 -6.85
C VAL A 64 -8.02 3.78 -7.99
N MET A 65 -6.97 3.77 -8.81
CA MET A 65 -6.80 2.78 -9.88
C MET A 65 -6.76 1.35 -9.33
N LEU A 66 -6.01 1.11 -8.26
CA LEU A 66 -5.92 -0.21 -7.63
C LEU A 66 -7.24 -0.63 -7.00
N LEU A 67 -7.98 0.29 -6.36
CA LEU A 67 -9.32 0.02 -5.84
C LEU A 67 -10.30 -0.33 -6.95
N ALA A 68 -10.24 0.35 -8.09
CA ALA A 68 -11.05 0.02 -9.25
C ALA A 68 -10.72 -1.38 -9.80
N ILE A 69 -9.44 -1.75 -9.85
CA ILE A 69 -9.00 -3.09 -10.26
C ILE A 69 -9.51 -4.16 -9.30
N VAL A 70 -9.38 -3.93 -7.99
CA VAL A 70 -9.87 -4.84 -6.94
C VAL A 70 -11.37 -4.99 -7.03
N GLY A 71 -12.12 -3.89 -7.14
CA GLY A 71 -13.57 -3.91 -7.27
C GLY A 71 -14.05 -4.61 -8.53
N ALA A 72 -13.43 -4.35 -9.68
CA ALA A 72 -13.75 -5.03 -10.94
C ALA A 72 -13.45 -6.53 -10.87
N SER A 73 -12.32 -6.90 -10.27
CA SER A 73 -11.92 -8.31 -10.11
C SER A 73 -12.83 -9.04 -9.11
N ALA A 74 -13.27 -8.35 -8.04
CA ALA A 74 -14.24 -8.86 -7.08
C ALA A 74 -15.60 -9.10 -7.72
N ALA A 75 -16.09 -8.14 -8.52
CA ALA A 75 -17.34 -8.29 -9.28
C ALA A 75 -17.25 -9.42 -10.31
N ALA A 76 -16.12 -9.56 -11.00
CA ALA A 76 -15.88 -10.66 -11.92
C ALA A 76 -15.89 -12.01 -11.18
N ALA A 77 -15.20 -12.11 -10.04
CA ALA A 77 -15.20 -13.32 -9.21
C ALA A 77 -16.61 -13.68 -8.71
N TRP A 78 -17.41 -12.67 -8.33
CA TRP A 78 -18.78 -12.88 -7.88
C TRP A 78 -19.65 -13.60 -8.92
N VAL A 79 -19.53 -13.17 -10.18
CA VAL A 79 -20.33 -13.70 -11.31
C VAL A 79 -19.77 -15.01 -11.83
N LEU A 80 -18.44 -15.13 -11.90
CA LEU A 80 -17.77 -16.26 -12.56
C LEU A 80 -17.58 -17.48 -11.65
N VAL A 81 -17.54 -17.31 -10.32
CA VAL A 81 -17.28 -18.41 -9.37
C VAL A 81 -18.61 -19.05 -8.91
N PRO A 82 -18.86 -20.34 -9.22
CA PRO A 82 -20.08 -21.04 -8.79
C PRO A 82 -20.14 -21.27 -7.28
N ASP A 83 -21.35 -21.30 -6.73
CA ASP A 83 -21.59 -21.39 -5.28
C ASP A 83 -21.08 -22.71 -4.67
N ALA A 84 -21.06 -23.78 -5.47
CA ALA A 84 -20.54 -25.09 -5.08
C ALA A 84 -19.04 -25.08 -4.72
N LEU A 85 -18.29 -24.05 -5.13
CA LEU A 85 -16.87 -23.91 -4.81
C LEU A 85 -16.61 -23.02 -3.58
N LEU A 86 -17.61 -22.36 -3.01
CA LEU A 86 -17.45 -21.37 -1.93
C LEU A 86 -16.81 -21.95 -0.66
N GLY A 87 -17.14 -23.20 -0.30
CA GLY A 87 -16.64 -23.85 0.92
C GLY A 87 -15.13 -24.15 0.91
N ALA A 88 -14.58 -24.55 -0.25
CA ALA A 88 -13.13 -24.68 -0.44
C ALA A 88 -12.47 -23.33 -0.77
N ALA A 89 -13.23 -22.43 -1.41
CA ALA A 89 -12.75 -21.14 -1.86
C ALA A 89 -12.38 -20.23 -0.70
N TRP A 90 -13.12 -20.14 0.43
CA TRP A 90 -12.76 -19.22 1.53
C TRP A 90 -11.48 -19.62 2.30
N ILE A 91 -11.19 -20.93 2.40
CA ILE A 91 -9.94 -21.45 2.96
C ILE A 91 -8.79 -21.23 1.98
N GLY A 92 -9.00 -21.56 0.69
CA GLY A 92 -8.03 -21.29 -0.37
C GLY A 92 -7.72 -19.81 -0.49
N ALA A 93 -8.73 -18.97 -0.29
CA ALA A 93 -8.67 -17.54 -0.21
C ALA A 93 -7.78 -17.11 0.98
N ALA A 94 -8.06 -17.58 2.21
CA ALA A 94 -7.27 -17.20 3.40
C ALA A 94 -5.79 -17.61 3.27
N VAL A 95 -5.53 -18.74 2.61
CA VAL A 95 -4.18 -19.22 2.27
C VAL A 95 -3.55 -18.36 1.18
N VAL A 96 -4.30 -17.98 0.14
CA VAL A 96 -3.82 -17.09 -0.93
C VAL A 96 -3.47 -15.72 -0.35
N GLY A 97 -4.32 -15.09 0.46
CA GLY A 97 -4.02 -13.80 1.11
C GLY A 97 -2.80 -13.87 2.05
N LEU A 98 -2.62 -14.98 2.75
CA LEU A 98 -1.44 -15.23 3.59
C LEU A 98 -0.16 -15.41 2.75
N VAL A 99 -0.24 -16.13 1.64
CA VAL A 99 0.89 -16.36 0.70
C VAL A 99 1.23 -15.07 -0.05
N LEU A 100 0.24 -14.29 -0.47
CA LEU A 100 0.42 -13.06 -1.22
C LEU A 100 0.95 -11.93 -0.33
N GLY A 101 0.45 -11.80 0.91
CA GLY A 101 0.99 -10.90 1.92
C GLY A 101 2.44 -11.24 2.30
N MET A 102 2.78 -12.54 2.33
CA MET A 102 4.14 -13.00 2.52
C MET A 102 5.04 -12.69 1.31
N ILE A 103 4.56 -12.92 0.08
CA ILE A 103 5.28 -12.59 -1.16
C ILE A 103 5.61 -11.10 -1.24
N ILE A 104 4.71 -10.22 -0.78
CA ILE A 104 4.95 -8.77 -0.89
C ILE A 104 5.78 -8.23 0.26
N SER A 105 5.68 -8.83 1.45
CA SER A 105 6.64 -8.58 2.53
C SER A 105 8.08 -8.88 2.08
N PHE A 106 8.25 -9.88 1.20
CA PHE A 106 9.54 -10.20 0.57
C PHE A 106 9.86 -9.40 -0.70
N SER A 107 8.87 -8.91 -1.43
CA SER A 107 9.05 -8.19 -2.69
C SER A 107 9.32 -6.71 -2.45
N ARG A 108 10.56 -6.42 -2.07
CA ARG A 108 11.14 -5.08 -1.87
C ARG A 108 11.27 -4.27 -3.17
N MET A 109 10.39 -4.47 -4.16
CA MET A 109 10.49 -3.89 -5.50
C MET A 109 9.22 -3.13 -5.91
N ALA A 110 9.40 -1.84 -6.17
CA ALA A 110 8.45 -0.91 -6.76
C ALA A 110 8.14 -1.24 -8.24
N ASN A 111 7.70 -2.47 -8.53
CA ASN A 111 7.26 -2.89 -9.86
C ASN A 111 5.73 -2.74 -9.98
N PRO A 112 5.22 -1.83 -10.81
CA PRO A 112 3.79 -1.61 -10.99
C PRO A 112 3.04 -2.85 -11.47
N ALA A 113 3.67 -3.69 -12.30
CA ALA A 113 3.02 -4.91 -12.82
C ALA A 113 2.71 -5.91 -11.70
N LEU A 114 3.59 -6.02 -10.70
CA LEU A 114 3.37 -6.90 -9.55
C LEU A 114 2.26 -6.37 -8.65
N VAL A 115 2.20 -5.05 -8.44
CA VAL A 115 1.15 -4.40 -7.63
C VAL A 115 -0.22 -4.57 -8.29
N ILE A 116 -0.31 -4.43 -9.61
CA ILE A 116 -1.56 -4.65 -10.36
C ILE A 116 -1.97 -6.12 -10.34
N ALA A 117 -1.03 -7.05 -10.59
CA ALA A 117 -1.32 -8.48 -10.53
C ALA A 117 -1.82 -8.90 -9.14
N TYR A 118 -1.20 -8.36 -8.08
CA TYR A 118 -1.67 -8.53 -6.72
C TYR A 118 -3.11 -8.02 -6.54
N ALA A 119 -3.40 -6.79 -6.97
CA ALA A 119 -4.72 -6.18 -6.84
C ALA A 119 -5.82 -7.01 -7.54
N VAL A 120 -5.51 -7.65 -8.67
CA VAL A 120 -6.43 -8.58 -9.34
C VAL A 120 -6.68 -9.83 -8.49
N VAL A 121 -5.62 -10.49 -8.02
CA VAL A 121 -5.73 -11.72 -7.23
C VAL A 121 -6.43 -11.45 -5.90
N GLU A 122 -6.09 -10.37 -5.21
CA GLU A 122 -6.79 -9.91 -4.02
C GLU A 122 -8.25 -9.54 -4.30
N GLY A 123 -8.54 -8.88 -5.41
CA GLY A 123 -9.92 -8.58 -5.78
C GLY A 123 -10.75 -9.85 -5.95
N VAL A 124 -10.19 -10.89 -6.59
CA VAL A 124 -10.85 -12.20 -6.68
C VAL A 124 -11.05 -12.82 -5.30
N PHE A 125 -10.03 -12.78 -4.44
CA PHE A 125 -10.08 -13.25 -3.05
C PHE A 125 -11.19 -12.57 -2.26
N VAL A 126 -11.20 -11.24 -2.26
CA VAL A 126 -12.21 -10.40 -1.60
C VAL A 126 -13.59 -10.73 -2.14
N GLY A 127 -13.78 -10.77 -3.47
CA GLY A 127 -15.07 -11.06 -4.09
C GLY A 127 -15.64 -12.43 -3.73
N MET A 128 -14.80 -13.47 -3.62
CA MET A 128 -15.24 -14.79 -3.17
C MET A 128 -15.65 -14.79 -1.69
N ILE A 129 -14.91 -14.10 -0.82
CA ILE A 129 -15.29 -13.94 0.59
C ILE A 129 -16.61 -13.16 0.69
N SER A 130 -16.72 -12.03 0.01
CA SER A 130 -17.92 -11.21 0.01
C SER A 130 -19.14 -12.03 -0.40
N LYS A 131 -19.02 -12.83 -1.47
CA LYS A 131 -20.10 -13.70 -1.95
C LYS A 131 -20.48 -14.78 -0.93
N PHE A 132 -19.50 -15.38 -0.26
CA PHE A 132 -19.74 -16.36 0.79
C PHE A 132 -20.53 -15.76 1.95
N PHE A 133 -20.11 -14.61 2.46
CA PHE A 133 -20.82 -13.96 3.57
C PHE A 133 -22.19 -13.43 3.16
N GLU A 134 -22.35 -12.90 1.94
CA GLU A 134 -23.66 -12.47 1.44
C GLU A 134 -24.64 -13.64 1.31
N SER A 135 -24.16 -14.83 0.94
CA SER A 135 -25.02 -16.03 0.87
C SER A 135 -25.57 -16.48 2.22
N LEU A 136 -24.91 -16.10 3.32
CA LEU A 136 -25.33 -16.38 4.68
C LEU A 136 -26.08 -15.19 5.30
N TYR A 137 -25.73 -13.97 4.90
CA TYR A 137 -26.18 -12.73 5.50
C TYR A 137 -26.47 -11.68 4.43
N ASP A 138 -27.74 -11.46 4.12
CA ASP A 138 -28.15 -10.54 3.06
C ASP A 138 -27.78 -9.07 3.37
N GLY A 139 -27.14 -8.39 2.43
CA GLY A 139 -26.73 -6.99 2.55
C GLY A 139 -25.50 -6.72 3.43
N ILE A 140 -24.83 -7.75 3.96
CA ILE A 140 -23.63 -7.59 4.81
C ILE A 140 -22.48 -6.93 4.05
N VAL A 141 -22.35 -7.24 2.75
CA VAL A 141 -21.26 -6.72 1.92
C VAL A 141 -21.38 -5.21 1.77
N LEU A 142 -22.59 -4.69 1.51
CA LEU A 142 -22.81 -3.26 1.35
C LEU A 142 -22.51 -2.51 2.65
N GLN A 143 -22.95 -3.04 3.79
CA GLN A 143 -22.66 -2.47 5.12
C GLN A 143 -21.15 -2.43 5.39
N ALA A 144 -20.44 -3.53 5.10
CA ALA A 144 -18.99 -3.62 5.29
C ALA A 144 -18.23 -2.62 4.40
N VAL A 145 -18.63 -2.48 3.13
CA VAL A 145 -18.03 -1.49 2.21
C VAL A 145 -18.26 -0.07 2.72
N THR A 146 -19.49 0.29 3.10
CA THR A 146 -19.81 1.62 3.63
C THR A 146 -19.03 1.93 4.89
N ALA A 147 -18.95 0.98 5.83
CA ALA A 147 -18.19 1.14 7.06
C ALA A 147 -16.69 1.28 6.80
N THR A 148 -16.13 0.50 5.86
CA THR A 148 -14.71 0.57 5.50
C THR A 148 -14.34 1.95 4.95
N PHE A 149 -15.11 2.46 3.98
CA PHE A 149 -14.89 3.79 3.44
C PHE A 149 -15.12 4.88 4.50
N GLY A 150 -16.12 4.73 5.36
CA GLY A 150 -16.35 5.64 6.49
C GLY A 150 -15.14 5.76 7.41
N VAL A 151 -14.58 4.62 7.85
CA VAL A 151 -13.38 4.59 8.70
C VAL A 151 -12.16 5.11 7.96
N PHE A 152 -11.98 4.76 6.68
CA PHE A 152 -10.87 5.26 5.87
C PHE A 152 -10.89 6.78 5.75
N PHE A 153 -12.04 7.38 5.40
CA PHE A 153 -12.17 8.83 5.29
C PHE A 153 -12.01 9.52 6.64
N LEU A 154 -12.56 8.93 7.72
CA LEU A 154 -12.37 9.44 9.07
C LEU A 154 -10.89 9.47 9.46
N MET A 155 -10.16 8.38 9.23
CA MET A 155 -8.73 8.31 9.51
C MET A 155 -7.92 9.27 8.64
N ALA A 156 -8.26 9.39 7.36
CA ALA A 156 -7.64 10.37 6.46
C ALA A 156 -7.84 11.81 6.95
N MET A 157 -9.05 12.15 7.42
CA MET A 157 -9.35 13.46 8.01
C MET A 157 -8.59 13.69 9.32
N LEU A 158 -8.57 12.72 10.23
CA LEU A 158 -7.85 12.81 11.50
C LEU A 158 -6.34 12.99 11.30
N TYR A 159 -5.78 12.29 10.32
CA TYR A 159 -4.38 12.41 9.94
C TYR A 159 -4.08 13.78 9.32
N LYS A 160 -4.90 14.22 8.35
CA LYS A 160 -4.77 15.56 7.73
C LYS A 160 -4.90 16.69 8.75
N ALA A 161 -5.79 16.55 9.72
CA ALA A 161 -5.97 17.51 10.82
C ALA A 161 -4.80 17.49 11.83
N ARG A 162 -3.81 16.59 11.66
CA ARG A 162 -2.67 16.38 12.58
C ARG A 162 -3.09 16.07 14.02
N VAL A 163 -4.31 15.56 14.20
CA VAL A 163 -4.83 15.07 15.49
C VAL A 163 -4.06 13.82 15.90
N ILE A 164 -3.80 12.94 14.94
CA ILE A 164 -2.99 11.73 15.12
C ILE A 164 -1.67 11.93 14.38
N ARG A 165 -0.54 11.61 15.04
CA ARG A 165 0.80 11.71 14.45
C ARG A 165 1.53 10.39 14.58
N ALA A 166 2.14 9.95 13.48
CA ALA A 166 3.02 8.80 13.46
C ALA A 166 4.38 9.15 14.11
N THR A 167 4.46 9.03 15.44
CA THR A 167 5.74 9.16 16.13
C THR A 167 6.60 7.91 15.90
N PRO A 168 7.95 8.00 15.97
CA PRO A 168 8.81 6.83 15.83
C PRO A 168 8.48 5.70 16.83
N LYS A 169 8.00 6.05 18.03
CA LYS A 169 7.54 5.09 19.04
C LYS A 169 6.23 4.42 18.62
N PHE A 170 5.28 5.20 18.06
CA PHE A 170 4.03 4.68 17.53
C PHE A 170 4.25 3.72 16.36
N VAL A 171 5.09 4.09 15.39
CA VAL A 171 5.41 3.21 14.23
C VAL A 171 5.99 1.88 14.69
N ARG A 172 7.00 1.90 15.58
CA ARG A 172 7.60 0.67 16.13
C ARG A 172 6.60 -0.17 16.91
N GLY A 173 5.77 0.47 17.74
CA GLY A 173 4.72 -0.20 18.51
C GLY A 173 3.68 -0.84 17.60
N MET A 174 3.23 -0.12 16.57
CA MET A 174 2.25 -0.62 15.62
C MET A 174 2.78 -1.81 14.84
N ILE A 175 4.02 -1.74 14.36
CA ILE A 175 4.67 -2.88 13.68
C ILE A 175 4.71 -4.09 14.61
N ALA A 176 5.09 -3.93 15.88
CA ALA A 176 5.10 -5.03 16.84
C ALA A 176 3.70 -5.63 17.05
N VAL A 177 2.66 -4.79 17.16
CA VAL A 177 1.26 -5.24 17.30
C VAL A 177 0.78 -5.97 16.04
N MET A 178 1.07 -5.45 14.84
CA MET A 178 0.70 -6.08 13.58
C MET A 178 1.37 -7.45 13.42
N VAL A 179 2.67 -7.55 13.73
CA VAL A 179 3.39 -8.84 13.72
C VAL A 179 2.83 -9.80 14.77
N GLY A 180 2.51 -9.31 15.97
CA GLY A 180 1.90 -10.11 17.02
C GLY A 180 0.52 -10.67 16.63
N LEU A 181 -0.35 -9.82 16.08
CA LEU A 181 -1.66 -10.24 15.56
C LEU A 181 -1.52 -11.27 14.44
N PHE A 182 -0.60 -11.02 13.50
CA PHE A 182 -0.33 -11.96 12.41
C PHE A 182 0.14 -13.32 12.95
N ALA A 183 1.03 -13.34 13.95
CA ALA A 183 1.48 -14.58 14.59
C ALA A 183 0.33 -15.32 15.29
N VAL A 184 -0.56 -14.62 16.00
CA VAL A 184 -1.74 -15.22 16.63
C VAL A 184 -2.68 -15.81 15.58
N MET A 185 -2.93 -15.10 14.48
CA MET A 185 -3.75 -15.60 13.39
C MET A 185 -3.14 -16.83 12.72
N LEU A 186 -1.82 -16.87 12.54
CA LEU A 186 -1.09 -18.01 11.99
C LEU A 186 -1.19 -19.24 12.90
N ILE A 187 -0.95 -19.06 14.21
CA ILE A 187 -1.09 -20.15 15.19
C ILE A 187 -2.52 -20.69 15.19
N ASN A 188 -3.51 -19.79 15.19
CA ASN A 188 -4.91 -20.17 15.11
C ASN A 188 -5.23 -20.96 13.83
N LEU A 189 -4.68 -20.56 12.69
CA LEU A 189 -4.86 -21.28 11.43
C LEU A 189 -4.28 -22.70 11.52
N VAL A 190 -3.05 -22.84 12.04
CA VAL A 190 -2.42 -24.15 12.22
C VAL A 190 -3.24 -25.03 13.16
N LEU A 191 -3.69 -24.50 14.30
CA LEU A 191 -4.54 -25.23 15.25
C LEU A 191 -5.88 -25.65 14.62
N ALA A 192 -6.50 -24.77 13.83
CA ALA A 192 -7.73 -25.08 13.11
C ALA A 192 -7.56 -26.23 12.09
N LEU A 193 -6.38 -26.35 11.45
CA LEU A 193 -6.07 -27.49 10.57
C LEU A 193 -5.99 -28.82 11.32
N PHE A 194 -5.65 -28.79 12.61
CA PHE A 194 -5.70 -29.95 13.50
C PHE A 194 -7.07 -30.16 14.17
N GLY A 195 -8.09 -29.39 13.79
CA GLY A 195 -9.44 -29.46 14.36
C GLY A 195 -9.57 -28.83 15.75
N ILE A 196 -8.56 -28.09 16.21
CA ILE A 196 -8.59 -27.42 17.52
C ILE A 196 -9.22 -26.04 17.35
N ASN A 197 -10.39 -25.83 17.95
CA ASN A 197 -11.03 -24.51 18.01
C ASN A 197 -10.50 -23.73 19.21
N THR A 198 -9.93 -22.55 18.96
CA THR A 198 -9.33 -21.68 19.99
C THR A 198 -10.31 -20.67 20.60
N GLY A 199 -11.55 -20.60 20.10
CA GLY A 199 -12.51 -19.56 20.48
C GLY A 199 -12.22 -18.17 19.91
N LEU A 200 -11.19 -18.00 19.09
CA LEU A 200 -10.83 -16.69 18.52
C LEU A 200 -11.68 -16.30 17.30
N ARG A 201 -12.42 -17.26 16.73
CA ARG A 201 -13.13 -17.08 15.45
C ARG A 201 -14.51 -17.76 15.40
N ASP A 202 -15.00 -18.24 16.53
CA ASP A 202 -16.23 -19.02 16.67
C ASP A 202 -17.49 -18.16 16.94
N GLY A 203 -17.35 -16.83 16.96
CA GLY A 203 -18.45 -15.91 17.29
C GLY A 203 -18.66 -15.69 18.79
N SER A 204 -17.85 -16.33 19.65
CA SER A 204 -17.92 -16.09 21.10
C SER A 204 -17.64 -14.62 21.47
N PRO A 205 -18.02 -14.16 22.68
CA PRO A 205 -17.68 -12.81 23.16
C PRO A 205 -16.17 -12.49 23.08
N LEU A 206 -15.33 -13.53 23.16
CA LEU A 206 -13.89 -13.42 22.97
C LEU A 206 -13.52 -13.15 21.49
N ALA A 207 -14.18 -13.80 20.54
CA ALA A 207 -14.02 -13.56 19.10
C ALA A 207 -14.45 -12.13 18.70
N ILE A 208 -15.54 -11.62 19.27
CA ILE A 208 -16.00 -10.23 19.07
C ILE A 208 -14.95 -9.25 19.59
N GLY A 209 -14.46 -9.44 20.82
CA GLY A 209 -13.42 -8.61 21.40
C GLY A 209 -12.13 -8.62 20.57
N PHE A 210 -11.71 -9.79 20.09
CA PHE A 210 -10.54 -9.93 19.23
C PHE A 210 -10.71 -9.21 17.88
N SER A 211 -11.87 -9.34 17.24
CA SER A 211 -12.18 -8.66 15.98
C SER A 211 -12.19 -7.14 16.14
N LEU A 212 -12.76 -6.62 17.24
CA LEU A 212 -12.70 -5.19 17.56
C LEU A 212 -11.26 -4.68 17.69
N VAL A 213 -10.38 -5.43 18.38
CA VAL A 213 -8.95 -5.09 18.47
C VAL A 213 -8.32 -5.08 17.09
N CYS A 214 -8.62 -6.07 16.24
CA CYS A 214 -8.11 -6.13 14.87
C CYS A 214 -8.58 -4.95 14.02
N ILE A 215 -9.85 -4.53 14.13
CA ILE A 215 -10.40 -3.35 13.44
C ILE A 215 -9.70 -2.07 13.88
N VAL A 216 -9.49 -1.89 15.19
CA VAL A 216 -8.77 -0.73 15.72
C VAL A 216 -7.34 -0.70 15.16
N VAL A 217 -6.62 -1.83 15.19
CA VAL A 217 -5.26 -1.91 14.65
C VAL A 217 -5.24 -1.68 13.14
N ALA A 218 -6.16 -2.28 12.38
CA ALA A 218 -6.29 -2.07 10.94
C ALA A 218 -6.56 -0.59 10.61
N SER A 219 -7.45 0.06 11.36
CA SER A 219 -7.73 1.49 11.18
C SER A 219 -6.51 2.37 11.50
N LEU A 220 -5.74 2.03 12.54
CA LEU A 220 -4.51 2.74 12.89
C LEU A 220 -3.37 2.44 11.89
N SER A 221 -3.41 1.32 11.16
CA SER A 221 -2.43 1.03 10.11
C SER A 221 -2.47 2.07 8.98
N PHE A 222 -3.62 2.70 8.71
CA PHE A 222 -3.70 3.80 7.75
C PHE A 222 -2.80 4.98 8.13
N VAL A 223 -2.65 5.25 9.43
CA VAL A 223 -1.76 6.31 9.93
C VAL A 223 -0.31 6.02 9.52
N LEU A 224 0.10 4.75 9.50
CA LEU A 224 1.43 4.35 9.02
C LEU A 224 1.51 4.54 7.51
N SER A 225 0.51 4.09 6.75
CA SER A 225 0.49 4.25 5.29
C SER A 225 0.55 5.72 4.88
N PHE A 226 -0.22 6.60 5.54
CA PHE A 226 -0.19 8.04 5.26
C PHE A 226 1.14 8.68 5.65
N HIS A 227 1.73 8.24 6.76
CA HIS A 227 3.05 8.70 7.17
C HIS A 227 4.14 8.28 6.18
N GLU A 228 4.11 7.05 5.67
CA GLU A 228 5.03 6.57 4.64
C GLU A 228 4.91 7.37 3.34
N VAL A 229 3.69 7.74 2.94
CA VAL A 229 3.45 8.63 1.79
C VAL A 229 4.07 10.00 2.01
N GLU A 230 3.79 10.65 3.13
CA GLU A 230 4.33 11.98 3.45
C GLU A 230 5.86 11.97 3.52
N GLU A 231 6.43 10.96 4.18
CA GLU A 231 7.87 10.81 4.31
C GLU A 231 8.52 10.55 2.95
N GLY A 232 7.93 9.70 2.11
CA GLY A 232 8.43 9.40 0.77
C GLY A 232 8.44 10.61 -0.15
N VAL A 233 7.41 11.45 -0.07
CA VAL A 233 7.35 12.74 -0.79
C VAL A 233 8.37 13.73 -0.21
N ARG A 234 8.50 13.81 1.12
CA ARG A 234 9.48 14.70 1.78
C ARG A 234 10.93 14.36 1.43
N MET A 235 11.24 13.08 1.30
CA MET A 235 12.55 12.58 0.89
C MET A 235 12.80 12.72 -0.62
N GLY A 236 11.81 13.11 -1.41
CA GLY A 236 11.92 13.21 -2.87
C GLY A 236 12.15 11.84 -3.53
N LEU A 237 11.53 10.77 -3.02
CA LEU A 237 11.71 9.43 -3.57
C LEU A 237 11.30 9.39 -5.05
N PRO A 238 11.93 8.53 -5.87
CA PRO A 238 11.53 8.33 -7.26
C PRO A 238 10.04 7.95 -7.39
N GLN A 239 9.38 8.40 -8.46
CA GLN A 239 7.95 8.18 -8.72
C GLN A 239 7.51 6.71 -8.55
N ARG A 240 8.35 5.73 -8.88
CA ARG A 240 8.04 4.30 -8.71
C ARG A 240 7.58 3.93 -7.30
N TYR A 241 8.06 4.61 -6.26
CA TYR A 241 7.67 4.35 -4.87
C TYR A 241 6.21 4.71 -4.56
N SER A 242 5.57 5.54 -5.39
CA SER A 242 4.12 5.80 -5.28
C SER A 242 3.27 4.53 -5.44
N TRP A 243 3.73 3.55 -6.22
CA TRP A 243 3.05 2.26 -6.37
C TRP A 243 3.08 1.45 -5.08
N THR A 244 4.23 1.43 -4.40
CA THR A 244 4.39 0.76 -3.11
C THR A 244 3.57 1.46 -2.03
N ALA A 245 3.53 2.80 -2.04
CA ALA A 245 2.74 3.55 -1.08
C ALA A 245 1.22 3.38 -1.29
N ALA A 246 0.76 3.43 -2.55
CA ALA A 246 -0.63 3.13 -2.92
C ALA A 246 -1.02 1.68 -2.56
N PHE A 247 -0.10 0.74 -2.77
CA PHE A 247 -0.26 -0.64 -2.35
C PHE A 247 -0.43 -0.78 -0.84
N GLY A 248 0.37 -0.09 -0.02
CA GLY A 248 0.23 -0.12 1.44
C GLY A 248 -1.14 0.35 1.91
N ILE A 249 -1.66 1.43 1.31
CA ILE A 249 -3.02 1.92 1.58
C ILE A 249 -4.06 0.87 1.18
N LEU A 250 -3.90 0.25 0.01
CA LEU A 250 -4.81 -0.79 -0.48
C LEU A 250 -4.89 -1.98 0.49
N VAL A 251 -3.74 -2.50 0.92
CA VAL A 251 -3.68 -3.64 1.84
C VAL A 251 -4.35 -3.32 3.17
N SER A 252 -4.09 -2.13 3.74
CA SER A 252 -4.76 -1.67 4.95
C SER A 252 -6.28 -1.58 4.77
N LEU A 253 -6.75 -1.14 3.60
CA LEU A 253 -8.18 -1.06 3.29
C LEU A 253 -8.84 -2.43 3.18
N ILE A 254 -8.20 -3.37 2.47
CA ILE A 254 -8.69 -4.75 2.33
C ILE A 254 -8.71 -5.45 3.69
N TRP A 255 -7.65 -5.28 4.50
CA TRP A 255 -7.60 -5.85 5.83
C TRP A 255 -8.75 -5.33 6.70
N LEU A 256 -8.95 -4.01 6.73
CA LEU A 256 -10.07 -3.42 7.47
C LEU A 256 -11.42 -3.97 6.98
N TYR A 257 -11.61 -4.07 5.67
CA TYR A 257 -12.85 -4.60 5.08
C TYR A 257 -13.18 -6.01 5.58
N ILE A 258 -12.19 -6.92 5.56
CA ILE A 258 -12.37 -8.30 6.00
C ILE A 258 -12.70 -8.39 7.49
N GLU A 259 -12.06 -7.56 8.32
CA GLU A 259 -12.32 -7.54 9.76
C GLU A 259 -13.70 -6.95 10.08
N ILE A 260 -14.14 -5.90 9.38
CA ILE A 260 -15.50 -5.37 9.53
C ILE A 260 -16.54 -6.39 9.10
N LEU A 261 -16.34 -7.02 7.94
CA LEU A 261 -17.25 -8.04 7.42
C LEU A 261 -17.35 -9.23 8.37
N ARG A 262 -16.25 -9.63 9.00
CA ARG A 262 -16.24 -10.65 10.06
C ARG A 262 -16.98 -10.18 11.32
N LEU A 263 -16.75 -8.96 11.79
CA LEU A 263 -17.45 -8.44 12.95
C LEU A 263 -18.97 -8.45 12.72
N LEU A 264 -19.41 -7.96 11.56
CA LEU A 264 -20.84 -7.95 11.20
C LEU A 264 -21.43 -9.36 11.14
N SER A 265 -20.66 -10.35 10.69
CA SER A 265 -21.13 -11.74 10.65
C SER A 265 -21.40 -12.33 12.03
N TYR A 266 -20.65 -11.91 13.06
CA TYR A 266 -20.89 -12.36 14.43
C TYR A 266 -22.19 -11.78 14.99
N PHE A 267 -22.49 -10.52 14.66
CA PHE A 267 -23.74 -9.90 15.11
C PHE A 267 -24.99 -10.38 14.36
N GLN A 268 -24.85 -10.85 13.12
CA GLN A 268 -25.97 -11.35 12.31
C GLN A 268 -26.14 -12.88 12.41
N GLY A 269 -25.14 -13.61 12.92
CA GLY A 269 -25.16 -15.06 13.10
C GLY A 269 -25.72 -15.54 14.44
N ASP A 270 -26.05 -14.62 15.35
CA ASP A 270 -26.60 -14.92 16.69
C ASP A 270 -28.15 -14.93 16.72
N ASP A 271 -28.82 -14.81 15.56
CA ASP A 271 -30.27 -15.01 15.36
C ASP A 271 -30.59 -16.40 14.78
#